data_AF-A2ENI4-F1
#
_entry.id   AF-A2ENI4-F1
#
_cell.length_a   1.000
_cell.length_b   1.000
_cell.length_c   1.000
_cell.angle_alpha   90.00
_cell.angle_beta   90.00
_cell.angle_gamma   90.00
#
_symmetry.space_group_name_H-M   'P 1'
#
loop_
_entity.id
_entity.type
_entity.pdbx_description
1 polymer ?
#
loop_
_entity_poly.entity_id
_entity_poly.type
_entity_poly.pdbx_seq_one_letter_code
_entity_poly.pdbx_strand_id
1 'polypeptide(L)'
;MFDYTFEQPPLTQKEIQQEIDYLVKNDKEINHILTQTKTPILIKDFDPNIRALYHIKKKQIWVNNTGIYPGQLKEMLLHECIHCYDHLINKINIGTKEGLARSEVHAMRECECAGSWFRRWCTYYKAIQAVTLSTGNHEAARSAVDSVFSDAYYEDIFHDPYN
;
A
#
# COMPACT_ATOMS: atom_id res chain seq x y z
N MET A 1 22.13 -27.92 -17.47
CA MET A 1 20.82 -27.32 -17.76
C MET A 1 20.83 -25.96 -17.10
N PHE A 2 21.05 -24.89 -17.87
CA PHE A 2 21.13 -23.55 -17.32
C PHE A 2 19.71 -23.01 -17.18
N ASP A 3 19.23 -22.88 -15.94
CA ASP A 3 18.02 -22.13 -15.63
C ASP A 3 18.33 -20.65 -15.81
N TYR A 4 18.18 -20.16 -17.04
CA TYR A 4 18.13 -18.72 -17.32
C TYR A 4 16.70 -18.25 -17.04
N THR A 5 16.39 -18.00 -15.77
CA THR A 5 15.27 -17.11 -15.46
C THR A 5 15.70 -15.71 -15.88
N PHE A 6 15.28 -15.28 -17.07
CA PHE A 6 15.39 -13.89 -17.48
C PHE A 6 14.53 -13.06 -16.53
N GLU A 7 15.12 -12.57 -15.44
CA GLU A 7 14.52 -11.50 -14.66
C GLU A 7 14.37 -10.31 -15.61
N GLN A 8 13.12 -9.90 -15.84
CA GLN A 8 12.88 -8.72 -16.67
C GLN A 8 13.58 -7.51 -16.03
N PRO A 9 14.17 -6.63 -16.83
CA PRO A 9 14.81 -5.44 -16.29
C PRO A 9 13.77 -4.56 -15.57
N PRO A 10 14.22 -3.71 -14.62
CA PRO A 10 13.36 -2.68 -14.06
C PRO A 10 12.77 -1.78 -15.15
N LEU A 11 11.55 -1.31 -14.93
CA LEU A 11 10.86 -0.37 -15.79
C LEU A 11 11.62 0.97 -15.83
N THR A 12 11.67 1.57 -17.00
CA THR A 12 12.08 2.97 -17.18
C THR A 12 11.02 3.90 -16.59
N GLN A 13 11.40 5.14 -16.24
CA GLN A 13 10.45 6.16 -15.77
C GLN A 13 9.25 6.34 -16.71
N LYS A 14 9.47 6.24 -18.03
CA LYS A 14 8.39 6.35 -19.02
C LYS A 14 7.42 5.18 -18.93
N GLU A 15 7.93 3.96 -18.77
CA GLU A 15 7.09 2.76 -18.62
C GLU A 15 6.35 2.77 -17.28
N ILE A 16 7.00 3.24 -16.20
CA ILE A 16 6.34 3.46 -14.90
C ILE A 16 5.15 4.43 -15.07
N GLN A 17 5.33 5.56 -15.76
CA GLN A 17 4.24 6.51 -16.00
C GLN A 17 3.10 5.90 -16.82
N GLN A 18 3.43 5.17 -17.89
CA GLN A 18 2.42 4.52 -18.74
C GLN A 18 1.61 3.48 -17.96
N GLU A 19 2.27 2.71 -17.10
CA GLU A 19 1.61 1.72 -16.25
C GLU A 19 0.74 2.38 -15.18
N ILE A 20 1.20 3.48 -14.55
CA ILE A 20 0.37 4.28 -13.63
C ILE A 20 -0.88 4.77 -14.36
N ASP A 21 -0.73 5.38 -15.53
CA ASP A 21 -1.87 5.91 -16.31
C ASP A 21 -2.86 4.79 -16.67
N TYR A 22 -2.35 3.60 -17.02
CA TYR A 22 -3.16 2.43 -17.27
C TYR A 22 -3.91 1.97 -16.02
N LEU A 23 -3.23 1.82 -14.89
CA LEU A 23 -3.83 1.36 -13.63
C LEU A 23 -4.89 2.35 -13.11
N VAL A 24 -4.59 3.64 -13.11
CA VAL A 24 -5.53 4.70 -12.68
C VAL A 24 -6.83 4.66 -13.50
N LYS A 25 -6.75 4.29 -14.78
CA LYS A 25 -7.91 4.24 -15.67
C LYS A 25 -8.68 2.91 -15.60
N ASN A 26 -7.97 1.80 -15.48
CA ASN A 26 -8.56 0.47 -15.72
C ASN A 26 -8.68 -0.40 -14.46
N ASP A 27 -7.91 -0.13 -13.41
CA ASP A 27 -8.02 -0.85 -12.15
C ASP A 27 -9.15 -0.22 -11.30
N LYS A 28 -10.17 -1.01 -11.00
CA LYS A 28 -11.40 -0.51 -10.35
C LYS A 28 -11.15 0.04 -8.95
N GLU A 29 -10.27 -0.61 -8.18
CA GLU A 29 -10.01 -0.25 -6.79
C GLU A 29 -9.16 1.03 -6.73
N ILE A 30 -8.07 1.07 -7.51
CA ILE A 30 -7.24 2.28 -7.62
C ILE A 30 -8.07 3.46 -8.15
N ASN A 31 -8.86 3.25 -9.20
CA ASN A 31 -9.72 4.31 -9.74
C ASN A 31 -10.74 4.81 -8.71
N HIS A 32 -11.42 3.90 -8.01
CA HIS A 32 -12.40 4.25 -6.99
C HIS A 32 -11.77 5.10 -5.87
N ILE A 33 -10.63 4.66 -5.32
CA ILE A 33 -9.92 5.40 -4.27
C ILE A 33 -9.49 6.79 -4.77
N LEU A 34 -8.88 6.87 -5.95
CA LEU A 34 -8.34 8.13 -6.46
C LEU A 34 -9.43 9.13 -6.86
N THR A 35 -10.59 8.67 -7.32
CA THR A 35 -11.73 9.57 -7.60
C THR A 35 -12.31 10.19 -6.33
N GLN A 36 -12.36 9.42 -5.22
CA GLN A 36 -12.83 9.91 -3.93
C GLN A 36 -11.79 10.81 -3.23
N THR A 37 -10.52 10.41 -3.24
CA THR A 37 -9.45 11.13 -2.52
C THR A 37 -8.89 12.32 -3.29
N LYS A 38 -8.99 12.31 -4.63
CA LYS A 38 -8.39 13.31 -5.55
C LYS A 38 -6.88 13.46 -5.36
N THR A 39 -6.22 12.37 -4.99
CA THR A 39 -4.79 12.38 -4.66
C THR A 39 -3.93 12.22 -5.90
N PRO A 40 -2.97 13.12 -6.16
CA PRO A 40 -2.06 12.98 -7.28
C PRO A 40 -1.00 11.90 -7.01
N ILE A 41 -0.66 11.15 -8.06
CA ILE A 41 0.48 10.23 -8.10
C ILE A 41 1.62 10.91 -8.85
N LEU A 42 2.82 10.92 -8.26
CA LEU A 42 3.99 11.57 -8.82
C LEU A 42 5.18 10.60 -8.82
N ILE A 43 5.95 10.57 -9.91
CA ILE A 43 7.23 9.86 -9.93
C ILE A 43 8.32 10.79 -9.36
N LYS A 44 9.06 10.34 -8.35
CA LYS A 44 10.10 11.13 -7.67
C LYS A 44 11.27 10.26 -7.23
N ASP A 45 12.46 10.84 -7.18
CA ASP A 45 13.60 10.29 -6.48
C ASP A 45 13.41 10.42 -4.96
N PHE A 46 13.56 9.31 -4.25
CA PHE A 46 13.67 9.23 -2.80
C PHE A 46 14.44 7.95 -2.42
N ASP A 47 14.41 7.57 -1.14
CA ASP A 47 15.14 6.40 -0.63
C ASP A 47 14.99 5.19 -1.58
N PRO A 48 16.10 4.64 -2.13
CA PRO A 48 16.05 3.56 -3.12
C PRO A 48 15.49 2.25 -2.56
N ASN A 49 15.39 2.10 -1.24
CA ASN A 49 14.79 0.94 -0.61
C ASN A 49 13.27 1.05 -0.49
N ILE A 50 12.71 2.23 -0.75
CA ILE A 50 11.27 2.47 -0.76
C ILE A 50 10.83 2.61 -2.21
N ARG A 51 9.85 1.79 -2.61
CA ARG A 51 9.35 1.77 -4.00
C ARG A 51 8.22 2.76 -4.21
N ALA A 52 7.31 2.89 -3.25
CA ALA A 52 6.31 3.94 -3.20
C ALA A 52 6.04 4.34 -1.75
N LEU A 53 5.45 5.52 -1.58
CA LEU A 53 4.98 6.02 -0.29
C LEU A 53 3.84 7.03 -0.46
N TYR A 54 2.91 7.03 0.48
CA TYR A 54 1.92 8.06 0.65
C TYR A 54 2.44 9.18 1.57
N HIS A 55 2.66 10.37 1.00
CA HIS A 55 3.18 11.51 1.73
C HIS A 55 2.06 12.30 2.45
N ILE A 56 1.76 11.90 3.69
CA ILE A 56 0.71 12.45 4.58
C ILE A 56 0.52 13.97 4.49
N LYS A 57 1.59 14.76 4.71
CA LYS A 57 1.50 16.23 4.75
C LYS A 57 1.15 16.88 3.41
N LYS A 58 1.60 16.26 2.30
CA LYS A 58 1.41 16.78 0.95
C LYS A 58 0.16 16.18 0.30
N LYS A 59 -0.35 15.08 0.85
CA LYS A 59 -1.48 14.31 0.31
C LYS A 59 -1.19 13.90 -1.14
N GLN A 60 -0.07 13.21 -1.34
CA GLN A 60 0.41 12.76 -2.64
C GLN A 60 0.92 11.33 -2.49
N ILE A 61 0.73 10.51 -3.52
CA ILE A 61 1.40 9.22 -3.62
C ILE A 61 2.66 9.43 -4.45
N TRP A 62 3.81 9.00 -3.94
CA TRP A 62 5.07 9.07 -4.65
C TRP A 62 5.50 7.67 -5.05
N VAL A 63 5.91 7.51 -6.31
CA VAL A 63 6.49 6.28 -6.85
C VAL A 63 7.94 6.56 -7.19
N ASN A 64 8.84 5.65 -6.80
CA ASN A 64 10.26 5.81 -7.09
C ASN A 64 10.49 5.68 -8.61
N ASN A 65 11.50 6.37 -9.14
CA ASN A 65 11.80 6.35 -10.58
C ASN A 65 12.66 5.14 -11.00
N THR A 66 13.12 4.35 -10.05
CA THR A 66 14.02 3.20 -10.24
C THR A 66 13.59 2.00 -9.38
N GLY A 67 14.08 0.81 -9.72
CA GLY A 67 13.86 -0.39 -8.90
C GLY A 67 12.44 -0.97 -8.94
N ILE A 68 11.62 -0.54 -9.91
CA ILE A 68 10.26 -1.04 -10.11
C ILE A 68 10.28 -2.11 -11.19
N TYR A 69 9.85 -3.33 -10.86
CA TYR A 69 9.75 -4.42 -11.83
C TYR A 69 8.32 -4.58 -12.35
N PRO A 70 8.16 -5.14 -13.57
CA PRO A 70 6.85 -5.48 -14.12
C PRO A 70 6.01 -6.30 -13.12
N GLY A 71 4.72 -5.97 -13.00
CA GLY A 71 3.78 -6.64 -12.09
C GLY A 71 3.82 -6.18 -10.63
N GLN A 72 4.85 -5.45 -10.20
CA GLN A 72 4.90 -4.92 -8.82
C GLN A 72 4.06 -3.65 -8.65
N LEU A 73 3.94 -2.84 -9.71
CA LEU A 73 3.39 -1.49 -9.63
C LEU A 73 1.94 -1.46 -9.15
N LYS A 74 1.12 -2.43 -9.57
CA LYS A 74 -0.27 -2.52 -9.11
C LYS A 74 -0.37 -2.70 -7.60
N GLU A 75 0.32 -3.70 -7.05
CA GLU A 75 0.24 -4.03 -5.62
C GLU A 75 0.73 -2.87 -4.75
N MET A 76 1.91 -2.32 -5.07
CA MET A 76 2.46 -1.18 -4.33
C MET A 76 1.60 0.08 -4.46
N LEU A 77 1.03 0.34 -5.64
CA LEU A 77 0.21 1.53 -5.84
C LEU A 77 -1.12 1.41 -5.09
N LEU A 78 -1.76 0.23 -5.12
CA LEU A 78 -2.99 0.00 -4.37
C LEU A 78 -2.74 0.08 -2.85
N HIS A 79 -1.60 -0.46 -2.37
CA HIS A 79 -1.17 -0.32 -0.97
C HIS A 79 -1.13 1.16 -0.55
N GLU A 80 -0.43 2.02 -1.30
CA GLU A 80 -0.37 3.45 -0.98
C GLU A 80 -1.72 4.17 -1.16
N CYS A 81 -2.56 3.72 -2.09
CA CYS A 81 -3.92 4.22 -2.24
C CYS A 81 -4.76 3.95 -0.98
N ILE A 82 -4.61 2.77 -0.35
CA ILE A 82 -5.33 2.45 0.89
C ILE A 82 -4.89 3.36 2.03
N HIS A 83 -3.58 3.59 2.22
CA HIS A 83 -3.11 4.57 3.20
C HIS A 83 -3.67 5.98 2.96
N CYS A 84 -3.76 6.36 1.69
CA CYS A 84 -4.37 7.61 1.30
C CYS A 84 -5.85 7.67 1.67
N TYR A 85 -6.60 6.60 1.36
CA TYR A 85 -8.01 6.47 1.67
C TYR A 85 -8.28 6.52 3.17
N ASP A 86 -7.53 5.74 3.94
CA ASP A 86 -7.65 5.67 5.39
C ASP A 86 -7.44 7.03 6.04
N HIS A 87 -6.42 7.77 5.59
CA HIS A 87 -6.15 9.11 6.10
C HIS A 87 -7.24 10.12 5.70
N LEU A 88 -7.67 10.12 4.44
CA LEU A 88 -8.52 11.20 3.91
C LEU A 88 -10.01 10.94 4.07
N ILE A 89 -10.46 9.70 3.97
CA ILE A 89 -11.87 9.31 4.01
C ILE A 89 -12.21 8.71 5.37
N ASN A 90 -11.53 7.64 5.79
CA ASN A 90 -11.80 6.96 7.08
C ASN A 90 -11.30 7.76 8.31
N LYS A 91 -10.60 8.88 8.08
CA LYS A 91 -10.06 9.78 9.12
C LYS A 91 -9.14 9.08 10.12
N ILE A 92 -8.45 8.01 9.68
CA ILE A 92 -7.47 7.31 10.50
C ILE A 92 -6.22 8.19 10.62
N ASN A 93 -5.80 8.47 11.85
CA ASN A 93 -4.59 9.22 12.12
C ASN A 93 -3.35 8.33 11.98
N ILE A 94 -2.91 8.11 10.75
CA ILE A 94 -1.73 7.31 10.39
C ILE A 94 -0.39 7.86 10.93
N GLY A 95 -0.38 9.06 11.53
CA GLY A 95 0.79 9.57 12.28
C GLY A 95 0.97 8.95 13.67
N THR A 96 -0.01 8.19 14.15
CA THR A 96 0.05 7.42 15.40
C THR A 96 0.41 5.97 15.12
N LYS A 97 0.95 5.25 16.11
CA LYS A 97 1.32 3.83 15.93
C LYS A 97 0.10 2.97 15.63
N GLU A 98 -1.01 3.21 16.32
CA GLU A 98 -2.27 2.49 16.17
C GLU A 98 -2.93 2.82 14.82
N GLY A 99 -2.89 4.08 14.41
CA GLY A 99 -3.40 4.48 13.10
C GLY A 99 -2.58 3.92 11.94
N LEU A 100 -1.25 3.91 12.06
CA LEU A 100 -0.37 3.24 11.11
C LEU A 100 -0.69 1.74 11.07
N ALA A 101 -0.69 1.05 12.22
CA ALA A 101 -0.98 -0.38 12.29
C ALA A 101 -2.33 -0.74 11.69
N ARG A 102 -3.38 0.05 11.95
CA ARG A 102 -4.70 -0.15 11.35
C ARG A 102 -4.66 -0.03 9.83
N SER A 103 -3.99 1.00 9.31
CA SER A 103 -3.90 1.21 7.87
C SER A 103 -3.06 0.15 7.17
N GLU A 104 -2.00 -0.34 7.82
CA GLU A 104 -1.23 -1.50 7.37
C GLU A 104 -2.07 -2.78 7.33
N VAL A 105 -2.94 -3.02 8.33
CA VAL A 105 -3.87 -4.16 8.30
C VAL A 105 -4.80 -4.08 7.09
N HIS A 106 -5.35 -2.90 6.79
CA HIS A 106 -6.17 -2.69 5.59
C HIS A 106 -5.38 -2.95 4.30
N ALA A 107 -4.20 -2.34 4.16
CA ALA A 107 -3.35 -2.47 2.98
C ALA A 107 -2.91 -3.92 2.75
N MET A 108 -2.46 -4.62 3.80
CA MET A 108 -2.07 -6.02 3.70
C MET A 108 -3.26 -6.91 3.37
N ARG A 109 -4.44 -6.65 3.93
CA ARG A 109 -5.64 -7.44 3.66
C ARG A 109 -6.01 -7.33 2.19
N GLU A 110 -6.15 -6.13 1.65
CA GLU A 110 -6.65 -5.90 0.28
C GLU A 110 -5.60 -6.03 -0.81
N CYS A 111 -4.31 -5.90 -0.50
CA CYS A 111 -3.24 -6.01 -1.49
C CYS A 111 -2.44 -7.29 -1.29
N GLU A 112 -1.45 -7.24 -0.40
CA GLU A 112 -0.35 -8.20 -0.35
C GLU A 112 -0.77 -9.61 0.07
N CYS A 113 -1.86 -9.72 0.83
CA CYS A 113 -2.39 -10.99 1.32
C CYS A 113 -3.72 -11.39 0.65
N ALA A 114 -4.22 -10.63 -0.33
CA ALA A 114 -5.52 -10.88 -0.95
C ALA A 114 -5.65 -12.29 -1.54
N GLY A 115 -4.57 -12.81 -2.13
CA GLY A 115 -4.50 -14.17 -2.69
C GLY A 115 -3.97 -15.25 -1.74
N SER A 116 -3.69 -14.94 -0.47
CA SER A 116 -3.08 -15.89 0.47
C SER A 116 -4.07 -16.93 0.99
N TRP A 117 -3.65 -18.20 1.06
CA TRP A 117 -4.47 -19.31 1.59
C TRP A 117 -4.96 -19.03 3.02
N PHE A 118 -4.09 -18.49 3.87
CA PHE A 118 -4.42 -18.07 5.22
C PHE A 118 -4.39 -16.54 5.32
N ARG A 119 -5.27 -15.85 4.57
CA ARG A 119 -5.31 -14.37 4.45
C ARG A 119 -5.17 -13.66 5.80
N ARG A 120 -5.98 -14.02 6.81
CA ARG A 120 -5.91 -13.42 8.16
C ARG A 120 -4.52 -13.54 8.80
N TRP A 121 -3.91 -14.72 8.72
CA TRP A 121 -2.58 -14.96 9.28
C TRP A 121 -1.52 -14.15 8.51
N CYS A 122 -1.56 -14.17 7.17
CA CYS A 122 -0.67 -13.35 6.35
C CYS A 122 -0.78 -11.85 6.71
N THR A 123 -2.01 -11.32 6.77
CA THR A 123 -2.25 -9.90 7.08
C THR A 123 -1.66 -9.52 8.42
N TYR A 124 -1.84 -10.36 9.45
CA TYR A 124 -1.31 -10.11 10.79
C TYR A 124 0.22 -9.98 10.78
N TYR A 125 0.93 -10.96 10.20
CA TYR A 125 2.39 -10.96 10.22
C TYR A 125 2.99 -9.87 9.32
N LYS A 126 2.40 -9.63 8.15
CA LYS A 126 2.88 -8.57 7.25
C LYS A 126 2.65 -7.17 7.82
N ALA A 127 1.51 -6.93 8.49
CA ALA A 127 1.27 -5.66 9.17
C ALA A 127 2.32 -5.42 10.27
N ILE A 128 2.66 -6.45 11.06
CA ILE A 128 3.74 -6.33 12.06
C ILE A 128 5.07 -5.99 11.39
N GLN A 129 5.41 -6.65 10.27
CA GLN A 129 6.64 -6.37 9.53
C GLN A 129 6.70 -4.93 9.03
N ALA A 130 5.63 -4.44 8.39
CA ALA A 130 5.57 -3.08 7.87
C ALA A 130 5.68 -2.03 9.00
N VAL A 131 4.91 -2.19 10.08
CA VAL A 131 5.00 -1.29 11.25
C VAL A 131 6.38 -1.38 11.91
N THR A 132 7.02 -2.55 11.92
CA THR A 132 8.40 -2.71 12.43
C THR A 132 9.37 -1.90 11.58
N LEU A 133 9.24 -1.92 10.24
CA LEU A 133 10.09 -1.13 9.35
C LEU A 133 9.92 0.38 9.57
N SER A 134 8.70 0.85 9.82
CA SER A 134 8.44 2.27 10.07
C SER A 134 8.89 2.75 11.45
N THR A 135 8.84 1.87 12.47
CA THR A 135 9.09 2.25 13.87
C THR A 135 10.45 1.84 14.41
N GLY A 136 11.13 0.89 13.75
CA GLY A 136 12.38 0.29 14.22
C GLY A 136 12.23 -0.56 15.49
N ASN A 137 11.01 -0.89 15.93
CA ASN A 137 10.76 -1.63 17.17
C ASN A 137 9.68 -2.70 16.99
N HIS A 138 10.11 -3.96 16.94
CA HIS A 138 9.23 -5.10 16.69
C HIS A 138 8.19 -5.34 17.79
N GLU A 139 8.56 -5.21 19.06
CA GLU A 139 7.62 -5.43 20.18
C GLU A 139 6.52 -4.36 20.21
N ALA A 140 6.91 -3.10 19.99
CA ALA A 140 5.97 -2.00 19.89
C ALA A 140 5.06 -2.16 18.66
N ALA A 141 5.61 -2.59 17.52
CA ALA A 141 4.84 -2.87 16.32
C ALA A 141 3.81 -3.99 16.53
N ARG A 142 4.24 -5.10 17.14
CA ARG A 142 3.34 -6.21 17.49
C ARG A 142 2.23 -5.77 18.42
N SER A 143 2.54 -5.03 19.49
CA SER A 143 1.55 -4.51 20.43
C SER A 143 0.54 -3.58 19.75
N ALA A 144 1.00 -2.71 18.85
CA ALA A 144 0.13 -1.82 18.08
C ALA A 144 -0.77 -2.59 17.10
N VAL A 145 -0.27 -3.64 16.46
CA VAL A 145 -1.10 -4.49 15.60
C VAL A 145 -2.08 -5.30 16.44
N ASP A 146 -1.65 -5.93 17.54
CA ASP A 146 -2.52 -6.70 18.44
C ASP A 146 -3.72 -5.89 18.94
N SER A 147 -3.52 -4.60 19.24
CA SER A 147 -4.58 -3.74 19.75
C SER A 147 -5.64 -3.34 18.72
N VAL A 148 -5.31 -3.38 17.42
CA VAL A 148 -6.22 -2.95 16.35
C VAL A 148 -6.66 -4.08 15.42
N PHE A 149 -5.96 -5.21 15.41
CA PHE A 149 -6.05 -6.21 14.33
C PHE A 149 -7.45 -6.78 14.16
N SER A 150 -8.12 -7.17 15.25
CA SER A 150 -9.44 -7.80 15.13
C SER A 150 -10.47 -6.85 14.51
N ASP A 151 -10.48 -5.59 14.93
CA ASP A 151 -11.44 -4.59 14.45
C ASP A 151 -11.10 -4.20 13.00
N ALA A 152 -9.84 -3.80 12.75
CA ALA A 152 -9.37 -3.40 11.42
C ALA A 152 -9.51 -4.51 10.37
N TYR A 153 -9.29 -5.78 10.75
CA TYR A 153 -9.37 -6.90 9.80
C TYR A 153 -10.78 -7.15 9.28
N TYR A 154 -11.82 -6.78 10.03
CA TYR A 154 -13.22 -6.99 9.63
C TYR A 154 -13.91 -5.72 9.15
N GLU A 155 -13.24 -4.56 9.18
CA GLU A 155 -13.79 -3.31 8.67
C GLU A 155 -13.96 -3.33 7.16
N ASP A 156 -15.15 -2.99 6.68
CA ASP A 156 -15.33 -2.69 5.26
C ASP A 156 -14.76 -1.30 4.97
N ILE A 157 -13.62 -1.26 4.29
CA ILE A 157 -12.90 0.00 4.06
C ILE A 157 -13.40 0.74 2.82
N PHE A 158 -14.19 0.10 1.97
CA PHE A 158 -14.78 0.71 0.78
C PHE A 158 -16.28 0.95 0.96
N HIS A 159 -16.73 1.06 2.22
CA HIS A 159 -18.13 1.25 2.53
C HIS A 159 -18.67 2.51 1.85
N ASP A 160 -19.52 2.31 0.84
CA ASP A 160 -20.32 3.37 0.26
C ASP A 160 -21.46 3.66 1.23
N PRO A 161 -21.53 4.83 1.89
CA PRO A 161 -22.63 5.15 2.78
C PRO A 161 -23.99 5.28 2.06
N TYR A 162 -24.03 5.08 0.73
CA TYR A 162 -25.22 5.20 -0.12
C TYR A 162 -25.58 3.92 -0.92
N ASN A 163 -24.98 2.75 -0.64
CA ASN A 163 -25.47 1.46 -1.13
C ASN A 163 -26.25 0.69 -0.06
#